data_AF-A0A9D0BX76-F1
#
_entry.id   AF-A0A9D0BX76-F1
#
_cell.length_a   1.000
_cell.length_b   1.000
_cell.length_c   1.000
_cell.angle_alpha   90.00
_cell.angle_beta   90.00
_cell.angle_gamma   90.00
#
_symmetry.space_group_name_H-M   'P 1'
#
loop_
_entity.id
_entity.type
_entity.pdbx_description
1 polymer ?
#
loop_
_entity_poly.entity_id
_entity_poly.type
_entity_poly.pdbx_seq_one_letter_code
_entity_poly.pdbx_strand_id
1 'polypeptide(L)'
;MPTTEKNIERVTISLPKELWHEVESIRNDLKIPKSEIFKKAMRDFIKQYRKKKLREAAETMAEEYMADEELTAFTALDCEDFRLKNRKF
;
A
#
# COMPACT_ATOMS: atom_id res chain seq x y z
N MET A 1 1.23 36.37 -6.81
CA MET A 1 1.32 35.05 -6.16
C MET A 1 0.90 34.00 -7.17
N PRO A 2 1.67 32.94 -7.47
CA PRO A 2 1.26 31.96 -8.46
C PRO A 2 0.27 30.99 -7.81
N THR A 3 -0.94 30.93 -8.35
CA THR A 3 -1.95 29.93 -8.02
C THR A 3 -1.54 28.59 -8.63
N THR A 4 -1.04 27.66 -7.80
CA THR A 4 -0.87 26.25 -8.19
C THR A 4 -2.23 25.67 -8.60
N GLU A 5 -2.44 25.50 -9.90
CA GLU A 5 -3.61 24.83 -10.45
C GLU A 5 -3.62 23.37 -9.96
N LYS A 6 -4.57 23.04 -9.08
CA LYS A 6 -4.83 21.65 -8.71
C LYS A 6 -5.46 20.97 -9.92
N ASN A 7 -4.72 20.09 -10.58
CA ASN A 7 -5.24 19.19 -11.60
C ASN A 7 -6.25 18.22 -10.94
N ILE A 8 -7.54 18.54 -11.08
CA ILE A 8 -8.65 17.78 -10.50
C ILE A 8 -9.44 17.15 -11.65
N GLU A 9 -9.43 15.83 -11.70
CA GLU A 9 -10.28 15.06 -12.59
C GLU A 9 -11.68 14.88 -11.99
N ARG A 10 -12.72 15.13 -12.79
CA ARG A 10 -14.12 14.90 -12.40
C ARG A 10 -14.57 13.53 -12.86
N VAL A 11 -15.19 12.78 -11.96
CA VAL A 11 -15.64 11.42 -12.23
C VAL A 11 -17.13 11.32 -11.90
N THR A 12 -17.89 10.71 -12.81
CA THR A 12 -19.29 10.34 -12.62
C THR A 12 -19.37 8.82 -12.60
N ILE A 13 -19.98 8.25 -11.56
CA ILE A 13 -20.14 6.81 -11.40
C ILE A 13 -21.58 6.48 -11.03
N SER A 14 -22.04 5.31 -11.47
CA SER A 14 -23.30 4.72 -11.03
C SER A 14 -23.02 3.75 -9.90
N LEU A 15 -23.82 3.82 -8.83
CA LEU A 15 -23.68 2.96 -7.65
C LEU A 15 -25.00 2.26 -7.34
N PRO A 16 -24.96 1.03 -6.80
CA PRO A 16 -26.14 0.39 -6.22
C PRO A 16 -26.77 1.29 -5.13
N LYS A 17 -28.10 1.25 -5.03
CA LYS A 17 -28.84 2.10 -4.07
C LYS A 17 -28.47 1.77 -2.63
N GLU A 18 -28.25 0.50 -2.35
CA GLU A 18 -27.89 -0.03 -1.03
C GLU A 18 -26.59 0.61 -0.54
N LEU A 19 -25.58 0.65 -1.41
CA LEU A 19 -24.29 1.27 -1.10
C LEU A 19 -24.43 2.80 -0.92
N TRP A 20 -25.32 3.44 -1.68
CA TRP A 20 -25.61 4.86 -1.49
C TRP A 20 -26.23 5.15 -0.10
N HIS A 21 -27.14 4.29 0.36
CA HIS A 21 -27.72 4.40 1.70
C HIS A 21 -26.68 4.24 2.81
N GLU A 22 -25.73 3.32 2.66
CA GLU A 22 -24.61 3.19 3.61
C GLU A 22 -23.75 4.46 3.65
N VAL A 23 -23.39 5.01 2.49
CA VAL A 23 -22.64 6.28 2.39
C VAL A 23 -23.43 7.44 3.03
N GLU A 24 -24.76 7.44 2.90
CA GLU A 24 -25.63 8.41 3.56
C GLU A 24 -25.54 8.32 5.09
N SER A 25 -25.60 7.11 5.64
CA SER A 25 -25.46 6.86 7.08
C SER A 25 -24.11 7.35 7.59
N ILE A 26 -23.03 6.93 6.95
CA ILE A 26 -21.65 7.34 7.31
C ILE A 26 -21.50 8.86 7.26
N ARG A 27 -22.10 9.50 6.24
CA ARG A 27 -22.10 10.96 6.12
C ARG A 27 -22.77 11.61 7.33
N ASN A 28 -23.91 11.09 7.76
CA ASN A 28 -24.67 11.65 8.88
C ASN A 28 -23.92 11.47 10.20
N ASP A 29 -23.25 10.33 10.39
CA ASP A 29 -22.47 10.05 11.61
C ASP A 29 -21.20 10.91 11.69
N LEU A 30 -20.43 10.95 10.61
CA LEU A 30 -19.12 11.63 10.58
C LEU A 30 -19.20 13.11 10.20
N LYS A 31 -20.36 13.57 9.70
CA LYS A 31 -20.60 14.95 9.25
C LYS A 31 -19.60 15.46 8.21
N ILE A 32 -19.09 14.56 7.36
CA ILE A 32 -18.16 14.90 6.26
C ILE A 32 -18.86 14.79 4.89
N PRO A 33 -18.38 15.48 3.85
CA PRO A 33 -18.93 15.35 2.50
C PRO A 33 -18.80 13.92 1.96
N LYS A 34 -19.78 13.47 1.16
CA LYS A 34 -19.74 12.15 0.50
C LYS A 34 -18.50 11.96 -0.36
N SER A 35 -18.08 13.02 -1.05
CA SER A 35 -16.86 13.01 -1.86
C SER A 35 -15.61 12.69 -1.04
N GLU A 36 -15.55 13.11 0.23
CA GLU A 36 -14.43 12.74 1.12
C GLU A 36 -14.49 11.28 1.53
N ILE A 37 -15.69 10.72 1.73
CA ILE A 37 -15.88 9.28 1.98
C ILE A 37 -15.36 8.48 0.79
N PHE A 38 -15.77 8.82 -0.43
CA PHE A 38 -15.31 8.15 -1.65
C PHE A 38 -13.80 8.29 -1.86
N LYS A 39 -13.23 9.48 -1.67
CA LYS A 39 -11.78 9.69 -1.76
C LYS A 39 -11.02 8.84 -0.74
N LYS A 40 -11.52 8.73 0.48
CA LYS A 40 -10.91 7.88 1.51
C LYS A 40 -10.96 6.40 1.10
N ALA A 41 -12.14 5.91 0.73
CA ALA A 41 -12.32 4.53 0.28
C ALA A 41 -11.41 4.18 -0.92
N MET A 42 -11.32 5.07 -1.92
CA MET A 42 -10.42 4.88 -3.07
C MET A 42 -8.95 4.84 -2.66
N ARG A 43 -8.50 5.76 -1.79
CA ARG A 43 -7.10 5.76 -1.30
C ARG A 43 -6.78 4.47 -0.55
N ASP A 44 -7.67 4.03 0.31
CA ASP A 44 -7.49 2.82 1.11
C ASP A 44 -7.46 1.57 0.21
N PHE A 45 -8.36 1.49 -0.77
CA PHE A 45 -8.37 0.42 -1.76
C PHE A 45 -7.07 0.36 -2.57
N ILE A 46 -6.61 1.51 -3.10
CA ILE A 46 -5.34 1.58 -3.86
C ILE A 46 -4.16 1.13 -2.99
N LYS A 47 -4.12 1.56 -1.72
CA LYS A 47 -3.06 1.16 -0.78
C LYS A 47 -3.06 -0.35 -0.54
N GLN A 48 -4.23 -0.94 -0.31
CA GLN A 48 -4.38 -2.39 -0.11
C GLN A 48 -3.99 -3.16 -1.37
N TYR A 49 -4.42 -2.70 -2.55
CA TYR A 49 -4.06 -3.31 -3.83
C TYR A 49 -2.55 -3.30 -4.07
N ARG A 50 -1.87 -2.17 -3.82
CA ARG A 50 -0.40 -2.08 -3.92
C ARG A 50 0.31 -3.03 -2.95
N LYS A 51 -0.18 -3.12 -1.70
CA LYS A 51 0.37 -4.06 -0.71
C LYS A 51 0.19 -5.52 -1.17
N LYS A 52 -0.98 -5.86 -1.72
CA LYS A 52 -1.25 -7.20 -2.26
C LYS A 52 -0.28 -7.52 -3.40
N LYS A 53 -0.11 -6.61 -4.36
CA LYS A 53 0.81 -6.79 -5.49
C LYS A 53 2.26 -6.99 -5.03
N LEU A 54 2.71 -6.22 -4.04
CA LEU A 54 4.06 -6.36 -3.49
C LEU A 54 4.25 -7.73 -2.83
N ARG A 55 3.25 -8.20 -2.09
CA ARG A 55 3.28 -9.52 -1.46
C ARG A 55 3.33 -10.63 -2.51
N GLU A 56 2.49 -10.56 -3.55
CA GLU A 56 2.50 -11.55 -4.63
C GLU A 56 3.86 -11.60 -5.33
N ALA A 57 4.46 -10.44 -5.62
CA ALA A 57 5.80 -10.38 -6.19
C ALA A 57 6.86 -11.00 -5.26
N ALA A 58 6.79 -10.74 -3.95
CA ALA A 58 7.70 -11.33 -2.98
C ALA A 58 7.52 -12.85 -2.84
N GLU A 59 6.29 -13.35 -2.89
CA GLU A 59 5.96 -14.78 -2.91
C GLU A 59 6.57 -15.45 -4.15
N THR A 60 6.39 -14.86 -5.35
CA THR A 60 7.01 -15.36 -6.59
C THR A 60 8.54 -15.35 -6.51
N MET A 61 9.15 -14.27 -6.01
CA MET A 61 10.61 -14.22 -5.85
C MET A 61 11.09 -15.25 -4.83
N ALA A 62 10.39 -15.47 -3.72
CA ALA A 62 10.80 -16.48 -2.74
C ALA A 62 10.87 -17.89 -3.35
N GLU A 63 9.91 -18.24 -4.22
CA GLU A 63 9.94 -19.50 -4.97
C GLU A 63 11.17 -19.58 -5.89
N GLU A 64 11.50 -18.50 -6.59
CA GLU A 64 12.69 -18.43 -7.46
C GLU A 64 14.00 -18.55 -6.66
N TYR A 65 14.11 -17.86 -5.52
CA TYR A 65 15.29 -17.94 -4.63
C TYR A 65 15.48 -19.32 -3.98
N MET A 66 14.40 -20.10 -3.79
CA MET A 66 14.49 -21.47 -3.29
C MET A 66 14.86 -22.48 -4.38
N ALA A 67 14.54 -22.18 -5.64
CA ALA A 67 14.75 -23.08 -6.77
C ALA A 67 16.11 -22.87 -7.47
N ASP A 68 16.73 -21.70 -7.29
CA ASP A 68 17.98 -21.32 -7.95
C ASP A 68 19.09 -21.04 -6.93
N GLU A 69 20.06 -21.97 -6.85
CA GLU A 69 21.23 -21.88 -5.95
C GLU A 69 22.18 -20.73 -6.33
N GLU A 70 22.14 -20.21 -7.57
CA GLU A 70 22.98 -19.09 -8.00
C GLU A 70 22.48 -17.76 -7.41
N LEU A 71 21.16 -17.61 -7.26
CA LEU A 71 20.51 -16.43 -6.66
C LEU A 71 20.80 -16.28 -5.15
N THR A 72 21.17 -17.36 -4.47
CA THR A 72 21.56 -17.35 -3.05
C THR A 72 23.07 -17.47 -2.84
N ALA A 73 23.87 -17.66 -3.89
CA ALA A 73 25.31 -17.90 -3.80
C ALA A 73 26.09 -16.82 -3.03
N PHE A 74 25.64 -15.56 -3.06
CA PHE A 74 26.26 -14.45 -2.33
C PHE A 74 25.74 -14.26 -0.90
N THR A 75 24.63 -14.88 -0.52
CA THR A 75 24.13 -14.82 0.88
C THR A 75 25.03 -15.60 1.85
N ALA A 76 25.78 -16.59 1.35
CA ALA A 76 26.79 -17.31 2.12
C ALA A 76 27.98 -16.42 2.55
N LEU A 77 28.19 -15.28 1.89
CA LEU A 77 29.21 -14.28 2.25
C LEU A 77 28.71 -13.25 3.27
N ASP A 78 27.40 -13.19 3.55
CA ASP A 78 26.81 -12.28 4.54
C ASP A 78 27.00 -12.79 5.99
N CYS A 79 27.64 -13.94 6.15
CA CYS A 79 28.16 -14.44 7.44
C CYS A 79 29.48 -13.75 7.82
N GLU A 80 29.59 -12.43 7.66
CA GLU A 80 30.63 -11.71 8.37
C GLU A 80 30.23 -11.65 9.85
N ASP A 81 30.94 -12.43 10.67
CA ASP A 81 31.03 -12.29 12.12
C ASP A 81 31.22 -10.80 12.45
N PHE A 82 30.12 -10.07 12.72
CA PHE A 82 30.15 -8.77 13.36
C PHE A 82 30.65 -8.99 14.80
N ARG A 83 31.97 -9.14 14.92
CA ARG A 83 32.66 -9.30 16.18
C ARG A 83 32.31 -8.11 17.06
N LEU A 84 31.55 -8.38 18.11
CA LEU A 84 31.39 -7.55 19.30
C LEU A 84 32.77 -7.26 19.91
N LYS A 85 33.46 -6.25 19.38
CA LYS A 85 34.62 -5.57 19.97
C LYS A 85 34.36 -4.09 19.73
N ASN A 86 33.91 -3.27 20.67
CA ASN A 86 34.48 -3.10 22.01
C ASN A 86 33.44 -2.48 22.94
N ARG A 87 33.03 -3.21 23.97
CA ARG A 87 32.65 -2.62 25.26
C ARG A 87 33.62 -3.17 26.31
N LYS A 88 34.62 -2.36 26.65
CA LYS A 88 35.32 -2.49 27.93
C LYS A 88 35.28 -1.11 28.58
N PHE A 89 34.63 -1.12 29.75
CA PHE A 89 34.76 -0.28 30.94
C PHE A 89 35.48 1.05 30.81
#